data_AF-A0A8C1CZC3-F1
#
_entry.id   AF-A0A8C1CZC3-F1
#
_cell.length_a   1.000
_cell.length_b   1.000
_cell.length_c   1.000
_cell.angle_alpha   90.00
_cell.angle_beta   90.00
_cell.angle_gamma   90.00
#
_symmetry.space_group_name_H-M   'P 1'
#
loop_
_entity.id
_entity.type
_entity.pdbx_description
1 polymer ?
#
loop_
_entity_poly.entity_id
_entity_poly.type
_entity_poly.pdbx_seq_one_letter_code
_entity_poly.pdbx_strand_id
1 'polypeptide(L)'
;MSRITSLLRRTFGVVKEHVGTDHLGNKYYYIPEQKSWTGRLTRPRRLVEATNPKEFEYTEGSIPSEWDAWIRGRRKQPPTIEELLQNERYREQIKIRASEAEERDEALQAKEHEEGLVAQPVQTQVKGHASATQFGQTEFSEDPVSTANKFQPGSWTPPGNIK
;
A
#
# COMPACT_ATOMS: atom_id res chain seq x y z
N MET A 1 7.80 -6.27 40.04
CA MET A 1 8.36 -5.01 39.50
C MET A 1 9.75 -4.81 40.08
N SER A 2 10.79 -4.99 39.28
CA SER A 2 12.19 -5.11 39.73
C SER A 2 12.79 -3.76 40.17
N ARG A 3 13.25 -3.67 41.43
CA ARG A 3 13.85 -2.46 42.04
C ARG A 3 15.08 -1.92 41.30
N ILE A 4 15.75 -2.78 40.53
CA ILE A 4 16.95 -2.44 39.75
C ILE A 4 16.58 -1.51 38.58
N THR A 5 15.44 -1.78 37.91
CA THR A 5 15.00 -0.97 36.76
C THR A 5 14.60 0.45 37.19
N SER A 6 14.00 0.61 38.37
CA SER A 6 13.64 1.93 38.90
C SER A 6 14.85 2.81 39.25
N LEU A 7 15.96 2.20 39.66
CA LEU A 7 17.21 2.92 39.94
C LEU A 7 17.90 3.37 38.66
N LEU A 8 17.89 2.52 37.62
CA LEU A 8 18.43 2.86 36.29
C LEU A 8 17.64 4.01 35.63
N ARG A 9 16.30 4.02 35.76
CA ARG A 9 15.43 5.13 35.29
C ARG A 9 15.80 6.48 35.90
N ARG A 10 16.25 6.47 37.15
CA ARG A 10 16.56 7.70 37.90
C ARG A 10 17.94 8.27 37.57
N THR A 11 18.87 7.42 37.10
CA THR A 11 20.30 7.75 36.95
C THR A 11 20.76 7.88 35.50
N PHE A 12 20.25 7.04 34.59
CA PHE A 12 20.74 6.97 33.20
C PHE A 12 19.76 7.53 32.15
N GLY A 13 18.65 8.14 32.56
CA GLY A 13 17.62 8.61 31.64
C GLY A 13 16.74 7.47 31.10
N VAL A 14 16.12 7.70 29.94
CA VAL A 14 14.99 6.91 29.40
C VAL A 14 15.34 5.42 29.26
N VAL A 15 14.87 4.60 30.20
CA VAL A 15 15.01 3.13 30.12
C VAL A 15 14.01 2.57 29.10
N LYS A 16 14.55 1.92 28.07
CA LYS A 16 13.81 1.15 27.06
C LYS A 16 13.74 -0.32 27.48
N GLU A 17 12.56 -0.93 27.43
CA GLU A 17 12.36 -2.36 27.67
C GLU A 17 12.29 -3.09 26.33
N HIS A 18 13.13 -4.09 26.11
CA HIS A 18 13.08 -4.91 24.90
C HIS A 18 11.88 -5.84 24.95
N VAL A 19 11.01 -5.76 23.94
CA VAL A 19 9.76 -6.52 23.89
C VAL A 19 9.89 -7.74 22.98
N GLY A 20 10.53 -7.58 21.82
CA GLY A 20 10.68 -8.67 20.88
C GLY A 20 11.38 -8.26 19.59
N THR A 21 11.65 -9.26 18.78
CA THR A 21 12.28 -9.14 17.47
C THR A 21 11.40 -9.76 16.41
N ASP A 22 11.40 -9.16 15.24
CA ASP A 22 10.65 -9.64 14.08
C ASP A 22 11.49 -10.54 13.16
N HIS A 23 10.84 -11.22 12.19
CA HIS A 23 11.48 -12.04 11.17
C HIS A 23 12.47 -11.25 10.29
N LEU A 24 12.28 -9.94 10.14
CA LEU A 24 13.20 -9.02 9.46
C LEU A 24 14.39 -8.58 10.33
N GLY A 25 14.46 -9.03 11.59
CA GLY A 25 15.49 -8.67 12.57
C GLY A 25 15.25 -7.33 13.29
N ASN A 26 14.18 -6.61 12.95
CA ASN A 26 13.81 -5.36 13.61
C ASN A 26 13.55 -5.59 15.10
N LYS A 27 14.04 -4.69 15.95
CA LYS A 27 13.92 -4.79 17.41
C LYS A 27 12.89 -3.80 17.93
N TYR A 28 12.02 -4.26 18.82
CA TYR A 28 10.92 -3.46 19.35
C TYR A 28 11.09 -3.20 20.84
N TYR A 29 10.86 -1.95 21.22
CA TYR A 29 11.06 -1.47 22.57
C TYR A 29 9.82 -0.76 23.12
N TYR A 30 9.58 -0.96 24.40
CA TYR A 30 8.57 -0.23 25.17
C TYR A 30 9.24 0.73 26.14
N ILE A 31 8.88 2.00 26.06
CA ILE A 31 9.32 3.03 27.01
C ILE A 31 8.14 3.28 27.93
N PRO A 32 8.20 2.83 29.20
CA PRO A 32 7.13 3.13 30.14
C PRO A 32 7.21 4.59 30.59
N GLU A 33 6.11 5.02 31.21
CA GLU A 33 6.00 6.34 31.81
C GLU A 33 7.10 6.56 32.85
N GLN A 34 7.80 7.69 32.74
CA GLN A 34 8.86 8.04 33.67
C GLN A 34 8.92 9.54 33.90
N LYS A 35 9.38 9.91 35.08
CA LYS A 35 9.57 11.30 35.49
C LYS A 35 11.03 11.65 35.30
N SER A 36 11.31 12.67 34.48
CA SER A 36 12.66 13.20 34.35
C SER A 36 13.13 13.82 35.67
N TRP A 37 14.45 14.00 35.82
CA TRP A 37 15.01 14.71 36.98
C TRP A 37 14.41 16.12 37.15
N THR A 38 14.12 16.81 36.03
CA THR A 38 13.44 18.11 35.97
C THR A 38 11.94 18.06 36.29
N GLY A 39 11.41 16.87 36.63
CA GLY A 39 10.01 16.67 37.00
C GLY A 39 9.03 16.58 35.83
N ARG A 40 9.50 16.61 34.57
CA ARG A 40 8.65 16.43 33.40
C ARG A 40 8.23 14.97 33.26
N LEU A 41 6.95 14.74 33.01
CA LEU A 41 6.39 13.41 32.81
C LEU A 41 6.51 13.03 31.33
N THR A 42 7.29 11.99 31.03
CA THR A 42 7.39 11.43 29.68
C THR A 42 6.31 10.38 29.52
N ARG A 43 5.41 10.60 28.55
CA ARG A 43 4.36 9.64 28.19
C ARG A 43 4.95 8.32 27.71
N PRO A 44 4.29 7.18 27.97
CA PRO A 44 4.75 5.90 27.44
C PRO A 44 4.72 5.92 25.92
N ARG A 45 5.77 5.36 25.30
CA ARG A 45 5.93 5.30 23.84
C ARG A 45 6.49 3.96 23.43
N ARG A 46 6.19 3.55 22.20
CA ARG A 46 6.68 2.32 21.56
C ARG A 46 7.65 2.73 20.47
N LEU A 47 8.77 2.03 20.38
CA LEU A 47 9.85 2.33 19.44
C LEU A 47 10.24 1.09 18.66
N VAL A 48 10.64 1.30 17.41
CA VAL A 48 11.32 0.30 16.57
C VAL A 48 12.75 0.77 16.34
N GLU A 49 13.68 -0.15 16.49
CA GLU A 49 15.06 0.02 16.03
C GLU A 49 15.21 -0.91 14.82
N ALA A 50 15.29 -0.30 13.63
CA ALA A 50 15.45 -1.03 12.39
C ALA A 50 16.85 -1.67 12.32
N THR A 51 16.94 -2.87 11.76
CA THR A 51 18.24 -3.55 11.55
C THR A 51 19.12 -2.77 10.57
N ASN A 52 18.50 -2.18 9.56
CA ASN A 52 19.19 -1.39 8.55
C ASN A 52 19.39 0.04 9.09
N PRO A 53 20.65 0.51 9.23
CA PRO A 53 20.96 1.81 9.81
C PRO A 53 20.58 2.99 8.90
N LYS A 54 20.28 2.72 7.62
CA LYS A 54 19.94 3.73 6.64
C LYS A 54 18.45 4.04 6.72
N GLU A 55 18.11 5.08 7.48
CA GLU A 55 16.73 5.57 7.64
C GLU A 55 16.02 5.87 6.30
N PHE A 56 16.79 6.18 5.26
CA PHE A 56 16.26 6.46 3.91
C PHE A 56 15.82 5.21 3.12
N GLU A 57 16.19 4.00 3.56
CA GLU A 57 15.76 2.74 2.94
C GLU A 57 14.44 2.22 3.56
N TYR A 58 13.78 3.03 4.41
CA TYR A 58 12.46 2.69 4.94
C TYR A 58 11.40 2.74 3.83
N THR A 59 11.13 1.59 3.24
CA THR A 59 10.01 1.39 2.31
C THR A 59 8.76 0.94 3.05
N GLU A 60 7.59 1.25 2.49
CA GLU A 60 6.31 0.73 2.95
C GLU A 60 6.32 -0.80 2.87
N GLY A 61 6.31 -1.47 4.03
CA GLY A 61 6.46 -2.94 4.14
C GLY A 61 7.70 -3.41 4.90
N SER A 62 8.63 -2.51 5.26
CA SER A 62 9.79 -2.83 6.10
C SER A 62 9.45 -3.20 7.55
N ILE A 63 8.23 -2.89 8.01
CA ILE A 63 7.67 -3.31 9.29
C ILE A 63 6.43 -4.17 9.02
N PRO A 64 6.31 -5.36 9.64
CA PRO A 64 5.07 -6.13 9.57
C PRO A 64 3.89 -5.37 10.17
N SER A 65 2.72 -5.55 9.55
CA SER A 65 1.50 -4.83 9.92
C SER A 65 1.10 -4.99 11.39
N GLU A 66 1.45 -6.12 11.99
CA GLU A 66 1.14 -6.55 13.34
C GLU A 66 1.94 -5.74 14.36
N TRP A 67 3.23 -5.59 14.09
CA TRP A 67 4.14 -4.74 14.85
C TRP A 67 3.82 -3.28 14.67
N ASP A 68 3.48 -2.86 13.45
CA ASP A 68 3.03 -1.50 13.17
C ASP A 68 1.73 -1.16 13.95
N ALA A 69 0.75 -2.07 13.98
CA ALA A 69 -0.46 -1.91 14.78
C ALA A 69 -0.15 -1.82 16.29
N TRP A 70 0.85 -2.56 16.77
CA TRP A 70 1.32 -2.41 18.15
C TRP A 70 2.00 -1.06 18.36
N ILE A 71 2.94 -0.61 17.54
CA ILE A 71 3.59 0.71 17.73
C ILE A 71 2.58 1.85 17.74
N ARG A 72 1.59 1.80 16.85
CA ARG A 72 0.52 2.81 16.73
C ARG A 72 -0.49 2.79 17.88
N GLY A 73 -0.41 1.82 18.80
CA GLY A 73 -1.34 1.75 19.93
C GLY A 73 -2.64 1.01 19.65
N ARG A 74 -2.85 0.47 18.43
CA ARG A 74 -4.07 -0.28 18.09
C ARG A 74 -4.16 -1.60 18.87
N ARG A 75 -3.03 -2.27 19.07
CA ARG A 75 -2.91 -3.49 19.90
C ARG A 75 -2.28 -3.17 21.25
N LYS A 76 -2.76 -3.77 22.35
CA LYS A 76 -2.14 -3.61 23.68
C LYS A 76 -0.94 -4.55 23.87
N GLN A 77 -1.09 -5.80 23.44
CA GLN A 77 -0.08 -6.84 23.54
C GLN A 77 0.78 -6.88 22.26
N PRO A 78 2.08 -7.17 22.36
CA PRO A 78 2.92 -7.38 21.19
C PRO A 78 2.50 -8.65 20.43
N PRO A 79 2.72 -8.70 19.11
CA PRO A 79 2.45 -9.90 18.34
C PRO A 79 3.41 -11.03 18.71
N THR A 80 2.95 -12.28 18.53
CA THR A 80 3.78 -13.48 18.74
C THR A 80 4.44 -13.90 17.44
N ILE A 81 5.63 -14.51 17.51
CA ILE A 81 6.37 -14.98 16.33
C ILE A 81 5.54 -15.98 15.49
N GLU A 82 4.80 -16.87 16.15
CA GLU A 82 3.92 -17.82 15.49
C GLU A 82 2.78 -17.13 14.73
N GLU A 83 2.19 -16.08 15.30
CA GLU A 83 1.13 -15.29 14.66
C GLU A 83 1.66 -14.63 13.38
N LEU A 84 2.87 -14.06 13.43
CA LEU A 84 3.52 -13.45 12.28
C LEU A 84 3.71 -14.46 11.14
N LEU A 85 4.23 -15.65 11.45
CA LEU A 85 4.46 -16.70 10.46
C LEU A 85 3.14 -17.20 9.83
N GLN A 86 2.08 -17.35 10.62
CA GLN A 86 0.77 -17.77 10.09
C GLN A 86 0.16 -16.69 9.19
N ASN A 87 0.31 -15.42 9.56
CA ASN A 87 -0.20 -14.31 8.74
C ASN A 87 0.57 -14.17 7.43
N GLU A 88 1.87 -14.41 7.43
CA GLU A 88 2.69 -14.42 6.20
C GLU A 88 2.20 -15.50 5.23
N ARG A 89 2.04 -16.74 5.71
CA ARG A 89 1.46 -17.84 4.94
C ARG A 89 0.07 -17.50 4.42
N TYR A 90 -0.75 -16.87 5.25
CA TYR A 90 -2.10 -16.45 4.85
C TYR A 90 -2.07 -15.41 3.71
N ARG A 91 -1.15 -14.45 3.75
CA ARG A 91 -0.95 -13.48 2.65
C ARG A 91 -0.51 -14.17 1.36
N GLU A 92 0.41 -15.12 1.44
CA GLU A 92 0.85 -15.91 0.28
C GLU A 92 -0.32 -16.68 -0.33
N GLN A 93 -1.13 -17.35 0.50
CA GLN A 93 -2.32 -18.07 0.04
C GLN A 93 -3.35 -17.15 -0.63
N ILE A 94 -3.57 -15.94 -0.10
CA ILE A 94 -4.46 -14.97 -0.74
C ILE A 94 -3.93 -14.57 -2.12
N LYS A 95 -2.63 -14.31 -2.26
CA LYS A 95 -2.04 -13.95 -3.55
C LYS A 95 -2.25 -15.05 -4.59
N ILE A 96 -2.02 -16.31 -4.21
CA ILE A 96 -2.25 -17.46 -5.10
C ILE A 96 -3.72 -17.57 -5.47
N ARG A 97 -4.63 -17.45 -4.49
CA ARG A 97 -6.08 -17.50 -4.78
C ARG A 97 -6.55 -16.35 -5.65
N ALA A 98 -5.97 -15.17 -5.50
CA ALA A 98 -6.29 -14.00 -6.31
C ALA A 98 -5.86 -14.22 -7.77
N SER A 99 -4.63 -14.70 -8.01
CA SER A 99 -4.17 -15.00 -9.37
C SER A 99 -5.01 -16.10 -10.02
N GLU A 100 -5.33 -17.17 -9.28
CA GLU A 100 -6.21 -18.22 -9.80
C GLU A 100 -7.65 -17.73 -10.07
N ALA A 101 -8.13 -16.72 -9.34
CA ALA A 101 -9.45 -16.14 -9.57
C ALA A 101 -9.45 -15.25 -10.82
N GLU A 102 -8.40 -14.45 -10.99
CA GLU A 102 -8.17 -13.63 -12.20
C GLU A 102 -8.08 -14.52 -13.45
N GLU A 103 -7.28 -15.60 -13.43
CA GLU A 103 -7.19 -16.54 -14.56
C GLU A 103 -8.52 -17.21 -14.90
N ARG A 104 -9.33 -17.57 -13.89
CA ARG A 104 -10.67 -18.14 -14.10
C ARG A 104 -11.62 -17.12 -14.71
N ASP A 105 -11.58 -15.87 -14.25
CA ASP A 105 -12.41 -14.79 -14.76
C ASP A 105 -12.06 -14.47 -16.22
N GLU A 106 -10.77 -14.34 -16.54
CA GLU A 106 -10.29 -14.15 -17.91
C GLU A 106 -10.72 -15.30 -18.84
N ALA A 107 -10.64 -16.54 -18.38
CA ALA A 107 -11.09 -17.69 -19.16
C ALA A 107 -12.61 -17.72 -19.38
N LEU A 108 -13.40 -17.22 -18.43
CA LEU A 108 -14.86 -17.08 -18.60
C LEU A 108 -15.18 -15.95 -19.58
N GLN A 109 -14.54 -14.79 -19.42
CA GLN A 109 -14.68 -13.67 -20.36
C GLN A 109 -14.34 -14.09 -21.79
N ALA A 110 -13.25 -14.86 -21.99
CA ALA A 110 -12.87 -15.37 -23.31
C ALA A 110 -13.97 -16.26 -23.95
N LYS A 111 -14.60 -17.14 -23.17
CA LYS A 111 -15.72 -17.97 -23.65
C LYS A 111 -16.96 -17.13 -23.97
N GLU A 112 -17.30 -16.18 -23.11
CA GLU A 112 -18.42 -15.26 -23.34
C GLU A 112 -18.22 -14.39 -24.58
N HIS A 113 -16.97 -14.02 -24.88
CA HIS A 113 -16.60 -13.36 -26.13
C HIS A 113 -16.76 -14.27 -27.35
N GLU A 114 -16.34 -15.55 -27.27
CA GLU A 114 -16.55 -16.54 -28.34
C GLU A 114 -18.05 -16.77 -28.61
N GLU A 115 -18.86 -16.83 -27.55
CA GLU A 115 -20.32 -16.99 -27.63
C GLU A 115 -21.05 -15.71 -28.06
N GLY A 116 -20.34 -14.58 -28.15
CA GLY A 116 -20.89 -13.28 -28.57
C GLY A 116 -21.81 -12.61 -27.54
N LEU A 117 -21.78 -13.06 -26.28
CA LEU A 117 -22.59 -12.50 -25.18
C LEU A 117 -21.99 -11.20 -24.64
N VAL A 118 -20.66 -11.05 -24.72
CA VAL A 118 -19.93 -9.86 -24.27
C VAL A 118 -19.23 -9.20 -25.46
N ALA A 119 -19.53 -7.91 -25.68
CA ALA A 119 -18.87 -7.12 -26.71
C ALA A 119 -17.38 -6.99 -26.40
N GLN A 120 -16.52 -7.22 -27.39
CA GLN A 120 -15.10 -6.93 -27.22
C GLN A 120 -14.93 -5.45 -26.84
N PRO A 121 -14.01 -5.11 -25.92
CA PRO A 121 -13.66 -3.72 -25.67
C PRO A 121 -13.10 -3.16 -26.98
N VAL A 122 -13.95 -2.44 -27.72
CA VAL A 122 -13.52 -1.74 -28.92
C VAL A 122 -12.36 -0.84 -28.51
N GLN A 123 -11.23 -0.93 -29.21
CA GLN A 123 -10.10 -0.01 -29.10
C GLN A 123 -10.55 1.41 -29.48
N THR A 124 -11.39 2.02 -28.66
CA THR A 124 -11.69 3.43 -28.73
C THR A 124 -10.51 4.12 -28.09
N GLN A 125 -9.78 4.92 -28.85
CA GLN A 125 -8.79 5.81 -28.28
C GLN A 125 -9.54 6.82 -27.41
N VAL A 126 -9.58 6.58 -26.10
CA VAL A 126 -10.15 7.51 -25.12
C VAL A 126 -9.23 8.73 -25.04
N LYS A 127 -9.36 9.64 -26.01
CA LYS A 127 -8.61 10.92 -26.10
C LYS A 127 -9.23 12.02 -25.23
N GLY A 128 -10.17 11.69 -24.33
CA GLY A 128 -10.92 12.64 -23.53
C GLY A 128 -11.17 12.17 -22.10
N HIS A 129 -10.34 12.61 -21.16
CA HIS A 129 -10.72 12.71 -19.74
C HIS A 129 -11.24 14.14 -19.49
N ALA A 130 -12.01 14.37 -18.40
CA ALA A 130 -12.48 15.70 -18.02
C ALA A 130 -11.34 16.73 -17.80
N SER A 131 -10.09 16.25 -17.69
CA SER A 131 -8.85 17.01 -17.60
C SER A 131 -8.11 17.21 -18.93
N ALA A 132 -8.59 16.64 -20.04
CA ALA A 132 -7.94 16.78 -21.35
C ALA A 132 -8.23 18.15 -21.97
N THR A 133 -7.18 18.93 -22.24
CA THR A 133 -7.27 20.28 -22.78
C THR A 133 -7.52 20.23 -24.30
N GLN A 134 -8.78 20.04 -24.73
CA GLN A 134 -9.16 20.07 -26.16
C GLN A 134 -9.54 21.48 -26.66
N PHE A 135 -9.34 22.53 -25.85
CA PHE A 135 -9.69 23.89 -26.26
C PHE A 135 -8.65 24.44 -27.25
N GLY A 136 -9.02 24.56 -28.54
CA GLY A 136 -8.22 25.18 -29.59
C GLY A 136 -7.66 24.24 -30.67
N GLN A 137 -7.93 22.93 -30.61
CA GLN A 137 -7.54 22.02 -31.70
C GLN A 137 -8.43 22.26 -32.93
N THR A 138 -7.80 22.60 -34.05
CA THR A 138 -8.46 22.95 -35.33
C THR A 138 -8.53 21.77 -36.29
N GLU A 139 -7.91 20.65 -35.95
CA GLU A 139 -7.84 19.44 -36.78
C GLU A 139 -9.00 18.50 -36.44
N PHE A 140 -9.83 18.18 -37.44
CA PHE A 140 -10.86 17.16 -37.32
C PHE A 140 -10.22 15.77 -37.42
N SER A 141 -10.41 14.94 -36.39
CA SER A 141 -9.92 13.55 -36.37
C SER A 141 -10.78 12.63 -37.24
N GLU A 142 -10.15 11.71 -37.97
CA GLU A 142 -10.84 10.64 -38.72
C GLU A 142 -11.44 9.58 -37.79
N ASP A 143 -10.79 9.35 -36.64
CA ASP A 143 -11.26 8.40 -35.64
C ASP A 143 -12.41 8.99 -34.79
N PRO A 144 -13.47 8.21 -34.48
CA PRO A 144 -14.52 8.64 -33.58
C PRO A 144 -13.99 8.82 -32.15
N VAL A 145 -14.40 9.91 -31.49
CA VAL A 145 -13.99 10.23 -30.11
C VAL A 145 -15.22 10.27 -29.22
N SER A 146 -15.13 9.61 -28.06
CA SER A 146 -16.17 9.67 -27.02
C SER A 146 -15.61 10.41 -25.80
N THR A 147 -16.24 11.53 -25.43
CA THR A 147 -15.91 12.29 -24.22
C THR A 147 -17.11 12.25 -23.28
N ALA A 148 -17.02 11.44 -22.22
CA ALA A 148 -18.10 11.19 -21.25
C ALA A 148 -19.43 10.83 -21.93
N ASN A 149 -20.41 11.74 -21.92
CA ASN A 149 -21.74 11.53 -22.52
C ASN A 149 -21.87 12.08 -23.95
N LYS A 150 -20.80 12.60 -24.55
CA LYS A 150 -20.81 13.16 -25.91
C LYS A 150 -19.96 12.31 -26.83
N PHE A 151 -20.63 11.62 -27.75
CA PHE A 151 -20.00 10.94 -28.87
C PHE A 151 -19.81 11.93 -30.03
N GLN A 152 -18.58 12.07 -30.51
CA GLN A 152 -18.23 12.82 -31.70
C GLN A 152 -17.82 11.82 -32.80
N PRO A 153 -18.62 11.67 -33.88
CA PRO A 153 -18.21 10.85 -35.00
C PRO A 153 -17.00 11.49 -35.69
N GLY A 154 -16.06 10.66 -36.16
CA GLY A 154 -14.93 11.14 -36.95
C GLY A 154 -15.38 11.76 -38.27
N SER A 155 -14.64 12.76 -38.76
CA SER A 155 -14.96 13.41 -40.03
C SER A 155 -14.20 12.71 -41.16
N TRP A 156 -14.90 12.28 -42.20
CA TRP A 156 -14.28 11.70 -43.38
C TRP A 156 -13.64 12.80 -44.24
N THR A 157 -12.32 12.76 -44.41
CA THR A 157 -11.59 13.61 -45.36
C THR A 157 -11.41 12.89 -46.69
N PRO A 158 -11.89 13.44 -47.83
CA PRO A 158 -11.64 12.84 -49.13
C PRO A 158 -10.13 12.82 -49.43
N PRO A 159 -9.61 11.79 -50.11
CA PRO A 159 -8.20 11.77 -50.49
C PRO A 159 -7.91 12.95 -51.41
N GLY A 160 -7.18 13.95 -50.90
CA GLY A 160 -6.75 15.10 -51.67
C GLY A 160 -5.80 14.65 -52.78
N ASN A 161 -6.00 15.14 -54.00
CA ASN A 161 -5.08 14.94 -55.12
C ASN A 161 -3.70 15.49 -54.73
N ILE A 162 -2.79 14.59 -54.35
CA ILE A 162 -1.36 14.88 -54.24
C ILE A 162 -0.88 15.05 -55.69
N LYS A 163 -0.62 16.29 -56.10
CA LYS A 163 0.14 16.57 -57.33
C LYS A 163 1.62 16.47 -57.06
#